data_AF-A0A965MN11-F1
#
_entry.id   AF-A0A965MN11-F1
#
_cell.length_a   1.000
_cell.length_b   1.000
_cell.length_c   1.000
_cell.angle_alpha   90.00
_cell.angle_beta   90.00
_cell.angle_gamma   90.00
#
_symmetry.space_group_name_H-M   'P 1'
#
loop_
_entity.id
_entity.type
_entity.pdbx_description
1 polymer ?
#
loop_
_entity_poly.entity_id
_entity_poly.type
_entity_poly.pdbx_seq_one_letter_code
_entity_poly.pdbx_strand_id
1 'polypeptide(L)'
;MHQLSKGQKLQEAYRQYIEPYSCYLQYAVTLTLKQSALIRVKRFQNYGSDIYEFREYLDDDKLRSTIRFFTTQFTNELYGNKSKHKNKQQWASPLVIAAVEGRNTHKLTHLHLAIGNIPATHTENIAQHIQVAFQRCDFSNKQLCVKTVTNSSGWLGYITKEVGYTDNDALDIVASTIPPFIQHSICTEGRLLA
;
A
#
# COMPACT_ATOMS: atom_id res chain seq x y z
N MET A 1 35.96 -8.58 -3.25
CA MET A 1 34.55 -8.24 -2.93
C MET A 1 34.31 -6.82 -3.37
N HIS A 2 33.34 -6.57 -4.23
CA HIS A 2 33.00 -5.20 -4.64
C HIS A 2 32.21 -4.53 -3.51
N GLN A 3 32.62 -3.34 -3.09
CA GLN A 3 31.97 -2.64 -1.98
C GLN A 3 30.69 -1.97 -2.49
N LEU A 4 29.55 -2.33 -1.90
CA LEU A 4 28.25 -1.75 -2.28
C LEU A 4 28.22 -0.25 -1.97
N SER A 5 27.58 0.53 -2.85
CA SER A 5 27.30 1.94 -2.61
C SER A 5 26.30 2.13 -1.45
N LYS A 6 26.20 3.35 -0.91
CA LYS A 6 25.20 3.65 0.15
C LYS A 6 23.77 3.36 -0.30
N GLY A 7 23.45 3.71 -1.56
CA GLY A 7 22.14 3.45 -2.15
C GLY A 7 21.85 1.95 -2.33
N GLN A 8 22.84 1.18 -2.78
CA GLN A 8 22.71 -0.27 -2.91
C GLN A 8 22.50 -0.95 -1.55
N LYS A 9 23.20 -0.49 -0.50
CA LYS A 9 22.99 -0.98 0.87
C LYS A 9 21.59 -0.66 1.38
N LEU A 10 21.06 0.52 1.08
CA LEU A 10 19.69 0.89 1.44
C LEU A 10 18.68 -0.01 0.75
N GLN A 11 18.80 -0.18 -0.58
CA GLN A 11 17.95 -1.08 -1.35
C GLN A 11 17.98 -2.51 -0.80
N GLU A 12 19.18 -3.03 -0.47
CA GLU A 12 19.33 -4.35 0.13
C GLU A 12 18.65 -4.44 1.51
N ALA A 13 18.79 -3.43 2.37
CA ALA A 13 18.13 -3.38 3.67
C ALA A 13 16.60 -3.43 3.54
N TYR A 14 16.02 -2.67 2.60
CA TYR A 14 14.59 -2.70 2.34
C TYR A 14 14.13 -4.05 1.78
N ARG A 15 14.91 -4.69 0.90
CA ARG A 15 14.62 -6.03 0.40
C ARG A 15 14.66 -7.07 1.52
N GLN A 16 15.71 -7.05 2.34
CA GLN A 16 15.83 -7.94 3.50
C GLN A 16 14.66 -7.75 4.48
N TYR A 17 14.19 -6.51 4.66
CA TYR A 17 13.04 -6.22 5.50
C TYR A 17 11.73 -6.85 4.98
N ILE A 18 11.49 -6.81 3.66
CA ILE A 18 10.22 -7.28 3.08
C ILE A 18 10.21 -8.73 2.60
N GLU A 19 11.38 -9.31 2.33
CA GLU A 19 11.51 -10.68 1.81
C GLU A 19 10.77 -11.73 2.64
N PRO A 20 10.78 -11.68 3.99
CA PRO A 20 10.04 -12.65 4.80
C PRO A 20 8.53 -12.66 4.54
N TYR A 21 7.96 -11.57 4.02
CA TYR A 21 6.53 -11.49 3.70
C TYR A 21 6.17 -12.08 2.34
N SER A 22 7.16 -12.48 1.53
CA SER A 22 6.98 -12.95 0.15
C SER A 22 6.01 -14.13 0.02
N CYS A 23 6.01 -15.05 1.00
CA CYS A 23 5.14 -16.23 1.02
C CYS A 23 3.67 -15.91 1.34
N TYR A 24 3.38 -14.72 1.85
CA TYR A 24 2.01 -14.26 2.15
C TYR A 24 1.39 -13.44 1.03
N LEU A 25 2.17 -13.12 -0.01
CA LEU A 25 1.70 -12.31 -1.14
C LEU A 25 0.78 -13.12 -2.06
N GLN A 26 -0.29 -12.47 -2.49
CA GLN A 26 -1.28 -13.03 -3.42
C GLN A 26 -1.42 -12.16 -4.67
N TYR A 27 -1.29 -10.83 -4.54
CA TYR A 27 -1.52 -9.90 -5.66
C TYR A 27 -0.48 -8.79 -5.76
N ALA A 28 -0.14 -8.48 -7.01
CA ALA A 28 0.64 -7.31 -7.42
C ALA A 28 -0.34 -6.29 -7.99
N VAL A 29 -0.32 -5.08 -7.44
CA VAL A 29 -1.27 -4.02 -7.79
C VAL A 29 -0.52 -2.76 -8.17
N THR A 30 -0.93 -2.13 -9.26
CA THR A 30 -0.47 -0.79 -9.65
C THR A 30 -1.66 0.14 -9.71
N LEU A 31 -1.65 1.20 -8.89
CA LEU A 31 -2.66 2.25 -8.88
C LEU A 31 -2.05 3.53 -9.45
N THR A 32 -2.66 4.12 -10.47
CA THR A 32 -2.19 5.39 -11.03
C THR A 32 -2.90 6.55 -10.34
N LEU A 33 -2.16 7.56 -9.89
CA LEU A 33 -2.74 8.74 -9.25
C LEU A 33 -2.91 9.90 -10.24
N LYS A 34 -3.89 10.76 -9.97
CA LYS A 34 -4.01 12.07 -10.60
C LYS A 34 -3.03 13.04 -9.93
N GLN A 35 -2.55 14.02 -10.68
CA GLN A 35 -1.69 15.09 -10.15
C GLN A 35 -2.49 16.20 -9.42
N SER A 36 -3.80 16.29 -9.63
CA SER A 36 -4.69 17.19 -8.89
C SER A 36 -6.08 16.60 -8.73
N ALA A 37 -6.78 17.05 -7.68
CA ALA A 37 -8.16 16.69 -7.37
C ALA A 37 -8.98 17.94 -7.02
N LEU A 38 -10.26 17.93 -7.35
CA LEU A 38 -11.21 18.93 -6.85
C LEU A 38 -11.77 18.41 -5.52
N ILE A 39 -11.43 19.09 -4.44
CA ILE A 39 -11.85 18.71 -3.09
C ILE A 39 -13.13 19.46 -2.75
N ARG A 40 -14.09 18.72 -2.19
CA ARG A 40 -15.40 19.24 -1.76
C ARG A 40 -15.55 19.01 -0.27
N VAL A 41 -15.57 20.08 0.50
CA VAL A 41 -15.77 20.02 1.96
C VAL A 41 -17.05 20.74 2.35
N LYS A 42 -17.79 20.19 3.30
CA LYS A 42 -18.92 20.91 3.90
C LYS A 42 -18.36 22.08 4.72
N ARG A 43 -18.89 23.28 4.48
CA ARG A 43 -18.46 24.49 5.20
C ARG A 43 -18.72 24.39 6.70
N PHE A 44 -19.81 23.73 7.09
CA PHE A 44 -20.17 23.50 8.49
C PHE A 44 -20.54 22.03 8.68
N GLN A 45 -20.11 21.43 9.78
CA GLN A 45 -20.36 20.01 10.06
C GLN A 45 -21.84 19.71 10.37
N ASN A 46 -22.55 20.66 10.99
CA ASN A 46 -23.86 20.40 11.62
C ASN A 46 -25.02 21.28 11.10
N TYR A 47 -24.79 22.23 10.18
CA TYR A 47 -25.84 23.13 9.69
C TYR A 47 -25.58 23.59 8.25
N GLY A 48 -26.62 23.62 7.42
CA GLY A 48 -26.53 24.07 6.03
C GLY A 48 -25.93 23.06 5.05
N SER A 49 -26.15 23.30 3.76
CA SER A 49 -25.67 22.47 2.64
C SER A 49 -24.54 23.12 1.86
N ASP A 50 -23.93 24.18 2.38
CA ASP A 50 -22.88 24.91 1.68
C ASP A 50 -21.62 24.05 1.53
N ILE A 51 -21.18 23.89 0.29
CA ILE A 51 -19.98 23.14 -0.08
C ILE A 51 -18.92 24.16 -0.51
N TYR A 52 -17.74 24.07 0.10
CA TYR A 52 -16.55 24.76 -0.38
C TYR A 52 -15.78 23.82 -1.31
N GLU A 53 -15.44 24.34 -2.50
CA GLU A 53 -14.70 23.60 -3.52
C GLU A 53 -13.35 24.29 -3.79
N PHE A 54 -12.29 23.50 -3.80
CA PHE A 54 -10.95 23.99 -4.12
C PHE A 54 -10.14 22.89 -4.79
N ARG A 55 -9.17 23.29 -5.61
CA ARG A 55 -8.27 22.36 -6.29
C ARG A 55 -7.04 22.12 -5.42
N GLU A 56 -6.74 20.86 -5.17
CA GLU A 56 -5.53 20.41 -4.50
C GLU A 56 -4.62 19.68 -5.48
N TYR A 57 -3.32 19.81 -5.24
CA TYR A 57 -2.27 19.11 -5.99
C TYR A 57 -1.71 17.97 -5.15
N LEU A 58 -1.30 16.90 -5.82
CA LEU A 58 -0.71 15.75 -5.16
C LEU A 58 0.67 16.15 -4.60
N ASP A 59 0.86 15.93 -3.30
CA ASP A 59 2.14 16.04 -2.60
C ASP A 59 2.35 14.80 -1.72
N ASP A 60 3.48 14.75 -1.02
CA ASP A 60 3.87 13.60 -0.20
C ASP A 60 2.91 13.31 0.95
N ASP A 61 2.34 14.36 1.57
CA ASP A 61 1.37 14.18 2.66
C ASP A 61 0.05 13.62 2.12
N LYS A 62 -0.38 14.09 0.94
CA LYS A 62 -1.57 13.57 0.25
C LYS A 62 -1.34 12.16 -0.29
N LEU A 63 -0.12 11.81 -0.69
CA LEU A 63 0.28 10.44 -1.03
C LEU A 63 0.13 9.51 0.17
N ARG A 64 0.73 9.86 1.31
CA ARG A 64 0.64 9.08 2.56
C ARG A 64 -0.81 8.94 3.03
N SER A 65 -1.58 10.04 2.98
CA SER A 65 -3.00 10.05 3.30
C SER A 65 -3.79 9.13 2.36
N THR A 66 -3.49 9.15 1.06
CA THR A 66 -4.11 8.29 0.05
C THR A 66 -3.83 6.82 0.33
N ILE A 67 -2.59 6.42 0.63
CA ILE A 67 -2.25 5.02 0.93
C ILE A 67 -2.99 4.53 2.18
N ARG A 68 -3.01 5.35 3.25
CA ARG A 68 -3.74 5.02 4.49
C ARG A 68 -5.24 4.90 4.25
N PHE A 69 -5.83 5.85 3.52
CA PHE A 69 -7.26 5.87 3.25
C PHE A 69 -7.67 4.69 2.35
N PHE A 70 -6.91 4.43 1.27
CA PHE A 70 -7.08 3.25 0.43
C PHE A 70 -7.06 1.97 1.27
N THR A 71 -6.04 1.79 2.11
CA THR A 71 -5.90 0.59 2.93
C THR A 71 -7.05 0.44 3.92
N THR A 72 -7.54 1.54 4.48
CA THR A 72 -8.71 1.55 5.37
C THR A 72 -9.98 1.12 4.62
N GLN A 73 -10.23 1.70 3.44
CA GLN A 73 -11.40 1.34 2.62
C GLN A 73 -11.31 -0.12 2.18
N PHE A 74 -10.16 -0.55 1.68
CA PHE A 74 -9.92 -1.92 1.24
C PHE A 74 -10.10 -2.95 2.35
N THR A 75 -9.59 -2.66 3.55
CA THR A 75 -9.82 -3.49 4.75
C THR A 75 -11.31 -3.62 5.07
N ASN A 76 -12.06 -2.52 4.97
CA ASN A 76 -13.50 -2.56 5.20
C ASN A 76 -14.25 -3.34 4.13
N GLU A 77 -13.83 -3.26 2.86
CA GLU A 77 -14.41 -4.06 1.76
C GLU A 77 -14.18 -5.57 1.96
N LEU A 78 -13.02 -5.98 2.49
CA LEU A 78 -12.67 -7.39 2.70
C LEU A 78 -13.22 -8.00 3.99
N TYR A 79 -13.21 -7.24 5.09
CA TYR A 79 -13.49 -7.79 6.43
C TYR A 79 -14.69 -7.14 7.11
N GLY A 80 -15.19 -6.03 6.59
CA GLY A 80 -16.27 -5.25 7.18
C GLY A 80 -16.03 -4.98 8.66
N ASN A 81 -17.05 -5.23 9.49
CA ASN A 81 -17.00 -4.99 10.93
C ASN A 81 -15.98 -5.87 11.69
N LYS A 82 -15.47 -6.97 11.09
CA LYS A 82 -14.44 -7.80 11.74
C LYS A 82 -13.15 -7.00 11.96
N SER A 83 -12.81 -6.10 11.05
CA SER A 83 -11.64 -5.22 11.16
C SER A 83 -11.71 -4.24 12.34
N LYS A 84 -12.92 -3.94 12.83
CA LYS A 84 -13.17 -3.01 13.96
C LYS A 84 -13.32 -3.72 15.30
N HIS A 85 -13.45 -5.04 15.29
CA HIS A 85 -13.67 -5.82 16.50
C HIS A 85 -12.33 -6.11 17.18
N LYS A 86 -12.17 -5.70 18.45
CA LYS A 86 -10.91 -5.80 19.21
C LYS A 86 -10.23 -7.18 19.13
N ASN A 87 -11.01 -8.26 19.22
CA ASN A 87 -10.50 -9.64 19.18
C ASN A 87 -10.24 -10.20 17.77
N LYS A 88 -10.58 -9.45 16.72
CA LYS A 88 -10.49 -9.92 15.32
C LYS A 88 -9.60 -9.04 14.45
N GLN A 89 -9.41 -7.77 14.82
CA GLN A 89 -8.61 -6.81 14.07
C GLN A 89 -7.16 -7.27 13.79
N GLN A 90 -6.60 -8.15 14.64
CA GLN A 90 -5.26 -8.69 14.45
C GLN A 90 -5.13 -9.57 13.20
N TRP A 91 -6.16 -10.33 12.84
CA TRP A 91 -6.16 -11.19 11.66
C TRP A 91 -7.04 -10.64 10.53
N ALA A 92 -8.00 -9.77 10.84
CA ALA A 92 -8.93 -9.15 9.90
C ALA A 92 -8.34 -7.87 9.28
N SER A 93 -7.13 -7.97 8.75
CA SER A 93 -6.38 -6.88 8.13
C SER A 93 -5.58 -7.44 6.94
N PRO A 94 -5.62 -6.82 5.76
CA PRO A 94 -4.83 -7.28 4.63
C PRO A 94 -3.34 -6.99 4.87
N LEU A 95 -2.47 -7.81 4.29
CA LEU A 95 -1.08 -7.42 4.08
C LEU A 95 -1.03 -6.45 2.90
N VAL A 96 -0.47 -5.26 3.10
CA VAL A 96 -0.30 -4.23 2.06
C VAL A 96 1.09 -3.61 2.22
N ILE A 97 2.01 -3.93 1.31
CA ILE A 97 3.33 -3.30 1.22
C ILE A 97 3.28 -2.30 0.07
N ALA A 98 3.49 -1.01 0.36
CA ALA A 98 3.34 0.07 -0.61
C ALA A 98 4.69 0.65 -1.04
N ALA A 99 4.87 0.81 -2.34
CA ALA A 99 5.94 1.60 -2.93
C ALA A 99 5.35 2.68 -3.85
N VAL A 100 6.04 3.82 -3.92
CA VAL A 100 5.67 4.94 -4.77
C VAL A 100 6.72 5.10 -5.86
N GLU A 101 6.26 5.13 -7.11
CA GLU A 101 7.09 5.41 -8.29
C GLU A 101 6.67 6.74 -8.89
N GLY A 102 7.65 7.55 -9.32
CA GLY A 102 7.41 8.76 -10.10
C GLY A 102 7.24 10.06 -9.32
N ARG A 103 7.44 10.07 -7.99
CA ARG A 103 7.32 11.28 -7.13
C ARG A 103 8.10 12.49 -7.66
N ASN A 104 9.32 12.25 -8.14
CA ASN A 104 10.25 13.29 -8.60
C ASN A 104 10.30 13.44 -10.13
N THR A 105 9.23 13.04 -10.84
CA THR A 105 9.23 13.03 -12.31
C THR A 105 8.03 13.77 -12.90
N HIS A 106 8.13 14.16 -14.17
CA HIS A 106 6.99 14.70 -14.92
C HIS A 106 5.92 13.65 -15.27
N LYS A 107 6.14 12.38 -14.91
CA LYS A 107 5.20 11.29 -15.17
C LYS A 107 4.11 11.27 -14.10
N LEU A 108 3.08 10.46 -14.33
CA LEU A 108 2.08 10.20 -13.31
C LEU A 108 2.70 9.39 -12.16
N THR A 109 2.29 9.71 -10.94
CA THR A 109 2.69 8.97 -9.75
C THR A 109 1.94 7.65 -9.70
N HIS A 110 2.66 6.56 -9.44
CA HIS A 110 2.11 5.21 -9.32
C HIS A 110 2.34 4.66 -7.92
N LEU A 111 1.32 4.03 -7.35
CA LEU A 111 1.45 3.19 -6.17
C LEU A 111 1.58 1.74 -6.61
N HIS A 112 2.69 1.10 -6.31
CA HIS A 112 2.87 -0.34 -6.45
C HIS A 112 2.66 -1.01 -5.12
N LEU A 113 1.68 -1.90 -5.05
CA LEU A 113 1.31 -2.60 -3.83
C LEU A 113 1.59 -4.10 -3.98
N ALA A 114 2.20 -4.70 -2.97
CA ALA A 114 2.19 -6.14 -2.76
C ALA A 114 1.12 -6.46 -1.71
N ILE A 115 0.11 -7.24 -2.11
CA ILE A 115 -1.08 -7.48 -1.30
C ILE A 115 -1.20 -8.96 -0.93
N GLY A 116 -1.58 -9.24 0.32
CA GLY A 116 -1.79 -10.58 0.87
C GLY A 116 -2.84 -10.64 1.97
N ASN A 117 -2.98 -11.81 2.60
CA ASN A 117 -4.02 -12.15 3.59
C ASN A 117 -5.48 -12.00 3.09
N ILE A 118 -5.70 -12.05 1.78
CA ILE A 118 -7.03 -11.93 1.17
C ILE A 118 -7.87 -13.17 1.48
N PRO A 119 -9.09 -13.02 2.06
CA PRO A 119 -9.96 -14.16 2.29
C PRO A 119 -10.35 -14.85 0.97
N ALA A 120 -10.41 -16.18 0.98
CA ALA A 120 -10.73 -16.97 -0.21
C ALA A 120 -12.03 -16.51 -0.91
N THR A 121 -13.04 -16.11 -0.14
CA THR A 121 -14.34 -15.60 -0.63
C THR A 121 -14.25 -14.32 -1.46
N HIS A 122 -13.13 -13.59 -1.40
CA HIS A 122 -12.91 -12.34 -2.14
C HIS A 122 -11.90 -12.47 -3.28
N THR A 123 -11.30 -13.66 -3.47
CA THR A 123 -10.22 -13.89 -4.45
C THR A 123 -10.69 -13.63 -5.88
N GLU A 124 -11.88 -14.12 -6.25
CA GLU A 124 -12.43 -13.96 -7.61
C GLU A 124 -12.77 -12.50 -7.95
N ASN A 125 -13.18 -11.71 -6.95
CA ASN A 125 -13.62 -10.31 -7.13
C ASN A 125 -12.62 -9.28 -6.60
N ILE A 126 -11.36 -9.69 -6.39
CA ILE A 126 -10.36 -8.85 -5.72
C ILE A 126 -10.10 -7.54 -6.48
N ALA A 127 -10.08 -7.58 -7.81
CA ALA A 127 -9.90 -6.41 -8.65
C ALA A 127 -11.02 -5.39 -8.46
N GLN A 128 -12.26 -5.86 -8.28
CA GLN A 128 -13.41 -5.01 -8.01
C GLN A 128 -13.30 -4.36 -6.62
N HIS A 129 -12.93 -5.13 -5.58
CA HIS A 129 -12.73 -4.57 -4.23
C HIS A 129 -11.64 -3.49 -4.21
N ILE A 130 -10.51 -3.73 -4.90
CA ILE A 130 -9.44 -2.75 -5.04
C ILE A 130 -9.93 -1.51 -5.78
N GLN A 131 -10.68 -1.69 -6.88
CA GLN A 131 -11.23 -0.59 -7.66
C GLN A 131 -12.18 0.27 -6.82
N VAL A 132 -13.11 -0.35 -6.08
CA VAL A 132 -14.06 0.35 -5.21
C VAL A 132 -13.32 1.12 -4.12
N ALA A 133 -12.33 0.50 -3.45
CA ALA A 133 -11.52 1.17 -2.44
C ALA A 133 -10.73 2.34 -3.04
N PHE A 134 -10.15 2.16 -4.23
CA PHE A 134 -9.34 3.18 -4.88
C PHE A 134 -10.18 4.37 -5.36
N GLN A 135 -11.34 4.13 -5.97
CA GLN A 135 -12.23 5.19 -6.47
C GLN A 135 -12.73 6.13 -5.37
N ARG A 136 -12.73 5.70 -4.10
CA ARG A 136 -13.06 6.56 -2.96
C ARG A 136 -11.93 7.53 -2.59
N CYS A 137 -10.72 7.35 -3.12
CA CYS A 137 -9.61 8.26 -2.89
C CYS A 137 -9.71 9.48 -3.83
N ASP A 138 -9.45 10.67 -3.30
CA ASP A 138 -9.57 11.92 -4.06
C ASP A 138 -8.67 11.95 -5.31
N PHE A 139 -7.44 11.45 -5.18
CA PHE A 139 -6.44 11.42 -6.25
C PHE A 139 -6.52 10.17 -7.13
N SER A 140 -7.58 9.38 -7.03
CA SER A 140 -7.71 8.16 -7.84
C SER A 140 -7.81 8.44 -9.34
N ASN A 141 -7.04 7.71 -10.14
CA ASN A 141 -7.18 7.69 -11.60
C ASN A 141 -7.96 6.44 -12.05
N LYS A 142 -8.40 6.42 -13.31
CA LYS A 142 -9.10 5.29 -13.93
C LYS A 142 -8.18 4.08 -14.18
N GLN A 143 -6.88 4.32 -14.31
CA GLN A 143 -5.89 3.30 -14.61
C GLN A 143 -5.47 2.56 -13.34
N LEU A 144 -5.81 1.27 -13.27
CA LEU A 144 -5.34 0.33 -12.26
C LEU A 144 -5.03 -1.01 -12.92
N CYS A 145 -4.08 -1.74 -12.35
CA CYS A 145 -3.73 -3.09 -12.77
C CYS A 145 -3.65 -3.99 -11.55
N VAL A 146 -4.26 -5.17 -11.62
CA VAL A 146 -4.23 -6.19 -10.56
C VAL A 146 -3.80 -7.49 -11.21
N LYS A 147 -2.76 -8.13 -10.69
CA LYS A 147 -2.25 -9.40 -11.16
C LYS A 147 -2.03 -10.34 -9.98
N THR A 148 -2.34 -11.62 -10.16
CA THR A 148 -1.91 -12.64 -9.20
C THR A 148 -0.39 -12.73 -9.19
N VAL A 149 0.20 -12.84 -8.01
CA VAL A 149 1.64 -13.01 -7.86
C VAL A 149 2.01 -14.46 -8.17
N THR A 150 2.80 -14.66 -9.23
CA THR A 150 3.42 -15.96 -9.56
C THR A 150 4.90 -16.01 -9.16
N ASN A 151 5.53 -14.85 -8.95
CA ASN A 151 6.91 -14.71 -8.50
C ASN A 151 6.98 -13.56 -7.47
N SER A 152 6.84 -13.91 -6.18
CA SER A 152 6.82 -12.95 -5.07
C SER A 152 8.12 -12.18 -4.94
N SER A 153 9.28 -12.84 -4.96
CA SER A 153 10.59 -12.19 -4.85
C SER A 153 10.84 -11.28 -6.06
N GLY A 154 10.39 -11.66 -7.25
CA GLY A 154 10.42 -10.81 -8.44
C GLY A 154 9.61 -9.52 -8.27
N TRP A 155 8.40 -9.61 -7.71
CA TRP A 155 7.58 -8.43 -7.44
C TRP A 155 8.17 -7.54 -6.34
N LEU A 156 8.64 -8.12 -5.23
CA LEU A 156 9.31 -7.37 -4.15
C LEU A 156 10.59 -6.68 -4.66
N GLY A 157 11.35 -7.35 -5.53
CA GLY A 157 12.50 -6.78 -6.21
C GLY A 157 12.12 -5.61 -7.12
N TYR A 158 10.98 -5.70 -7.82
CA TYR A 158 10.45 -4.65 -8.68
C TYR A 158 10.01 -3.41 -7.89
N ILE A 159 9.22 -3.56 -6.83
CA ILE A 159 8.72 -2.41 -6.05
C ILE A 159 9.83 -1.68 -5.28
N THR A 160 10.99 -2.32 -5.07
CA THR A 160 12.17 -1.73 -4.43
C THR A 160 13.22 -1.20 -5.42
N LYS A 161 12.98 -1.27 -6.74
CA LYS A 161 14.00 -0.91 -7.76
C LYS A 161 14.49 0.54 -7.65
N GLU A 162 13.60 1.46 -7.27
CA GLU A 162 13.87 2.91 -7.20
C GLU A 162 14.58 3.30 -5.89
N VAL A 163 14.47 2.45 -4.86
CA VAL A 163 15.09 2.66 -3.54
C VAL A 163 16.60 2.80 -3.68
N GLY A 164 17.16 3.88 -3.13
CA GLY A 164 18.61 4.11 -3.12
C GLY A 164 19.20 4.49 -4.48
N TYR A 165 18.38 4.59 -5.53
CA TYR A 165 18.79 5.06 -6.87
C TYR A 165 18.18 6.43 -7.18
N THR A 166 16.86 6.53 -7.16
CA THR A 166 16.10 7.72 -7.58
C THR A 166 15.27 8.30 -6.45
N ASP A 167 14.85 7.47 -5.50
CA ASP A 167 14.07 7.86 -4.32
C ASP A 167 14.40 6.93 -3.15
N ASN A 168 15.00 7.48 -2.09
CA ASN A 168 15.36 6.72 -0.89
C ASN A 168 14.13 6.25 -0.10
N ASP A 169 13.00 6.95 -0.25
CA ASP A 169 11.75 6.71 0.47
C ASP A 169 10.70 6.05 -0.43
N ALA A 170 11.13 5.49 -1.58
CA ALA A 170 10.22 4.87 -2.55
C ALA A 170 9.38 3.75 -1.91
N LEU A 171 9.93 2.99 -0.96
CA LEU A 171 9.15 2.04 -0.17
C LEU A 171 8.58 2.73 1.08
N ASP A 172 7.25 2.87 1.13
CA ASP A 172 6.57 3.51 2.25
C ASP A 172 6.25 2.48 3.36
N ILE A 173 7.26 2.19 4.19
CA ILE A 173 7.10 1.26 5.34
C ILE A 173 6.02 1.77 6.30
N VAL A 174 5.93 3.09 6.50
CA VAL A 174 5.02 3.68 7.49
C VAL A 174 3.56 3.54 7.07
N ALA A 175 3.27 3.71 5.78
CA ALA A 175 1.93 3.55 5.24
C ALA A 175 1.58 2.08 4.90
N SER A 176 2.58 1.19 4.89
CA SER A 176 2.36 -0.25 4.72
C SER A 176 1.65 -0.85 5.94
N THR A 177 0.79 -1.83 5.70
CA THR A 177 0.05 -2.55 6.75
C THR A 177 0.46 -4.02 6.75
N ILE A 178 1.04 -4.44 7.88
CA ILE A 178 1.46 -5.83 8.10
C ILE A 178 0.63 -6.38 9.26
N PRO A 179 -0.23 -7.39 9.03
CA PRO A 179 -1.04 -7.97 10.09
C PRO A 179 -0.15 -8.54 11.21
N PRO A 180 -0.46 -8.28 12.49
CA PRO A 180 0.36 -8.73 13.61
C PRO A 180 0.67 -10.23 13.60
N PHE A 181 -0.28 -11.08 13.22
CA PHE A 181 -0.04 -12.53 13.17
C PHE A 181 0.99 -12.93 12.10
N ILE A 182 1.04 -12.23 10.97
CA ILE A 182 2.07 -12.41 9.93
C ILE A 182 3.42 -11.93 10.47
N GLN A 183 3.45 -10.75 11.09
CA GLN A 183 4.66 -10.21 11.70
C GLN A 183 5.23 -11.17 12.75
N HIS A 184 4.40 -11.72 13.65
CA HIS A 184 4.83 -12.66 14.68
C HIS A 184 5.25 -14.03 14.11
N SER A 185 4.64 -14.48 13.01
CA SER A 185 5.05 -15.74 12.36
C SER A 185 6.45 -15.68 11.74
N ILE A 186 6.94 -14.47 11.49
CA ILE A 186 8.29 -14.19 10.98
C ILE A 186 9.24 -13.83 12.13
N CYS A 187 8.76 -13.02 13.08
CA CYS A 187 9.43 -12.71 14.35
C CYS A 187 9.24 -13.85 15.36
N THR A 188 9.57 -15.09 15.00
CA THR A 188 9.94 -16.07 16.01
C THR A 188 11.34 -15.70 16.46
N GLU A 189 11.46 -15.24 17.70
CA GLU A 189 12.71 -14.96 18.41
C GLU A 189 13.87 -15.85 17.92
N GLY A 190 15.05 -15.26 17.71
CA GLY A 190 16.25 -16.10 17.66
C GLY A 190 16.24 -17.03 18.88
N ARG A 191 16.50 -18.32 18.70
CA ARG A 191 16.55 -19.37 19.74
C ARG A 191 15.19 -19.92 20.19
N LEU A 192 14.61 -20.76 19.34
CA LEU A 192 14.13 -22.06 19.83
C LEU A 192 14.95 -23.13 19.10
N LEU A 193 15.97 -23.63 19.79
CA LEU A 193 16.85 -24.75 19.41
C LEU A 193 17.99 -24.46 18.42
N ALA A 194 19.08 -23.89 18.94
CA ALA A 194 20.45 -24.36 18.70
C ALA A 194 21.36 -23.83 19.82
#